data_AF-A0AAW3ZPX5-F1
#
_entry.id   AF-A0AAW3ZPX5-F1
#
_cell.length_a   1.000
_cell.length_b   1.000
_cell.length_c   1.000
_cell.angle_alpha   90.00
_cell.angle_beta   90.00
_cell.angle_gamma   90.00
#
_symmetry.space_group_name_H-M   'P 1'
#
loop_
_entity.id
_entity.type
_entity.pdbx_description
1 polymer ?
#
loop_
_entity_poly.entity_id
_entity_poly.type
_entity_poly.pdbx_seq_one_letter_code
_entity_poly.pdbx_strand_id
1 'polypeptide(L)'
;MDMTLMFILLFTTGLAVTGVAGYLIFGPLSYVQARDRGIRPGTHAFAPGFLRWISFGRFRETRDPAITGLATPAQILIWCALLGAAGTALVLIPIGMK
;
A
#
# COMPACT_ATOMS: atom_id res chain seq x y z
N MET A 1 24.05 13.77 13.58
CA MET A 1 23.03 13.37 12.59
C MET A 1 22.60 14.61 11.86
N ASP A 2 22.80 14.67 10.54
CA ASP A 2 22.46 15.87 9.76
C ASP A 2 20.95 16.08 9.73
N MET A 3 20.51 17.34 9.85
CA MET A 3 19.09 17.71 9.96
C MET A 3 18.26 17.17 8.78
N THR A 4 18.85 17.16 7.57
CA THR A 4 18.28 16.58 6.36
C THR A 4 17.99 15.09 6.49
N LEU A 5 18.90 14.33 7.14
CA LEU A 5 18.80 12.89 7.27
C LEU A 5 17.67 12.51 8.23
N MET A 6 17.54 13.25 9.34
CA MET A 6 16.42 13.12 10.28
C MET A 6 15.08 13.48 9.63
N PHE A 7 15.05 14.54 8.81
CA PHE A 7 13.85 14.93 8.06
C PHE A 7 13.40 13.82 7.10
N ILE A 8 14.31 13.29 6.29
CA ILE A 8 14.01 12.20 5.36
C ILE A 8 13.51 10.97 6.13
N LEU A 9 14.17 10.58 7.22
CA LEU A 9 13.78 9.44 8.03
C LEU A 9 12.37 9.60 8.62
N LEU A 10 12.05 10.79 9.15
CA LEU A 10 10.72 11.09 9.66
C LEU A 10 9.67 11.06 8.54
N PHE A 11 9.98 11.67 7.40
CA PHE A 11 9.09 11.72 6.24
C PHE A 11 8.78 10.33 5.69
N THR A 12 9.79 9.51 5.42
CA THR A 12 9.60 8.15 4.88
C THR A 12 8.86 7.26 5.88
N THR A 13 9.14 7.41 7.18
CA THR A 13 8.45 6.67 8.23
C THR A 13 6.98 7.08 8.34
N GLY A 14 6.69 8.38 8.34
CA GLY A 14 5.31 8.89 8.33
C GLY A 14 4.53 8.43 7.09
N LEU A 15 5.18 8.43 5.93
CA LEU A 15 4.62 7.96 4.68
C LEU A 15 4.32 6.45 4.72
N ALA A 16 5.21 5.65 5.33
CA ALA A 16 4.99 4.22 5.55
C ALA A 16 3.78 3.96 6.45
N VAL A 17 3.71 4.62 7.61
CA VAL A 17 2.62 4.48 8.58
C VAL A 17 1.28 4.87 7.97
N THR A 18 1.25 6.00 7.24
CA THR A 18 0.04 6.49 6.57
C THR A 18 -0.42 5.50 5.50
N GLY A 19 0.50 4.95 4.70
CA GLY A 19 0.21 3.93 3.70
C GLY A 19 -0.38 2.65 4.31
N VAL A 20 0.24 2.14 5.39
CA VAL A 20 -0.25 0.94 6.09
C VAL A 20 -1.63 1.17 6.69
N ALA A 21 -1.82 2.29 7.41
CA ALA A 21 -3.08 2.63 8.03
C ALA A 21 -4.21 2.79 7.01
N GLY A 22 -3.95 3.51 5.91
CA GLY A 22 -4.93 3.66 4.85
C GLY A 22 -5.23 2.33 4.15
N TYR A 23 -4.22 1.51 3.87
CA TYR A 23 -4.43 0.20 3.25
C TYR A 23 -5.27 -0.73 4.12
N LEU A 24 -5.08 -0.70 5.44
CA LEU A 24 -5.88 -1.47 6.40
C LEU A 24 -7.39 -1.11 6.34
N ILE A 25 -7.73 0.09 5.89
CA ILE A 25 -9.12 0.52 5.72
C ILE A 25 -9.61 0.16 4.31
N PHE A 26 -8.96 0.68 3.26
CA PHE A 26 -9.46 0.56 1.89
C PHE A 26 -9.17 -0.81 1.25
N GLY A 27 -8.11 -1.50 1.67
CA GLY A 27 -7.72 -2.82 1.16
C GLY A 27 -8.77 -3.90 1.46
N PRO A 28 -9.15 -4.15 2.73
CA PRO A 28 -10.19 -5.13 3.06
C PRO A 28 -11.55 -4.79 2.45
N LEU A 29 -11.94 -3.51 2.42
CA LEU A 29 -13.19 -3.08 1.80
C LEU A 29 -13.21 -3.39 0.29
N SER A 30 -12.14 -3.05 -0.43
CA SER A 30 -12.02 -3.36 -1.86
C SER A 30 -11.95 -4.88 -2.12
N TYR A 31 -11.41 -5.68 -1.20
CA TYR A 31 -11.42 -7.14 -1.29
C TYR A 31 -12.84 -7.72 -1.16
N VAL A 32 -13.61 -7.30 -0.15
CA VAL A 32 -14.99 -7.74 0.04
C VAL A 32 -15.84 -7.32 -1.16
N GLN A 33 -15.69 -6.07 -1.61
CA GLN A 33 -16.45 -5.58 -2.76
C GLN A 33 -16.10 -6.31 -4.07
N ALA A 34 -14.83 -6.69 -4.28
CA ALA A 34 -14.44 -7.54 -5.39
C ALA A 34 -15.07 -8.95 -5.29
N ARG A 35 -15.10 -9.53 -4.08
CA ARG A 35 -15.75 -10.82 -3.80
C ARG A 35 -17.24 -10.79 -4.08
N ASP A 36 -17.92 -9.70 -3.73
CA ASP A 36 -19.35 -9.50 -3.97
C ASP A 36 -19.69 -9.44 -5.47
N ARG A 37 -18.74 -8.99 -6.31
CA ARG A 37 -18.84 -9.03 -7.77
C ARG A 37 -18.40 -10.37 -8.40
N GLY A 38 -18.12 -11.38 -7.58
CA GLY A 38 -17.66 -12.69 -8.03
C GLY A 38 -16.16 -12.77 -8.38
N ILE A 39 -15.40 -11.69 -8.18
CA ILE A 39 -13.97 -11.63 -8.47
C ILE A 39 -13.20 -12.15 -7.26
N ARG A 40 -12.38 -13.18 -7.46
CA ARG A 40 -11.61 -13.83 -6.39
C ARG A 40 -10.12 -13.72 -6.64
N PRO A 41 -9.52 -12.53 -6.44
CA PRO A 41 -8.10 -12.29 -6.72
C PRO A 41 -7.15 -12.95 -5.70
N GLY A 42 -7.66 -13.68 -4.71
CA GLY A 42 -6.88 -14.38 -3.69
C GLY A 42 -7.77 -14.86 -2.54
N THR A 43 -7.19 -15.54 -1.55
CA THR A 43 -7.92 -16.15 -0.43
C THR A 43 -8.36 -15.13 0.63
N HIS A 44 -7.64 -14.02 0.79
CA HIS A 44 -7.89 -12.95 1.77
C HIS A 44 -7.30 -11.61 1.29
N ALA A 45 -7.63 -10.51 1.97
CA ALA A 45 -7.22 -9.15 1.62
C ALA A 45 -5.71 -8.86 1.74
N PHE A 46 -4.93 -9.78 2.29
CA PHE A 46 -3.46 -9.70 2.34
C PHE A 46 -2.78 -10.81 1.54
N ALA A 47 -3.56 -11.60 0.79
CA ALA A 47 -3.01 -12.67 -0.01
C ALA A 47 -2.13 -12.09 -1.12
N PRO A 48 -1.01 -12.74 -1.47
CA PRO A 48 -0.12 -12.26 -2.53
C PRO A 48 -0.85 -12.00 -3.86
N GLY A 49 -1.85 -12.82 -4.17
CA GLY A 49 -2.70 -12.64 -5.35
C GLY A 49 -3.49 -11.33 -5.34
N PHE A 50 -4.10 -10.98 -4.21
CA PHE A 50 -4.87 -9.73 -4.09
C PHE A 50 -3.95 -8.51 -4.05
N LEU A 51 -2.83 -8.60 -3.32
CA LEU A 51 -1.80 -7.56 -3.31
C LEU A 51 -1.28 -7.30 -4.72
N ARG A 52 -1.07 -8.35 -5.52
CA ARG A 52 -0.70 -8.22 -6.93
C ARG A 52 -1.83 -7.60 -7.75
N TRP A 53 -3.06 -8.07 -7.59
CA TRP A 53 -4.21 -7.55 -8.32
C TRP A 53 -4.43 -6.05 -8.09
N ILE A 54 -4.29 -5.59 -6.85
CA ILE A 54 -4.46 -4.19 -6.49
C ILE A 54 -3.27 -3.33 -6.90
N SER A 55 -2.03 -3.79 -6.67
CA SER A 55 -0.80 -3.04 -7.02
C SER A 55 -0.65 -2.83 -8.53
N PHE A 56 -1.03 -3.83 -9.33
CA PHE A 56 -1.02 -3.76 -10.80
C PHE A 56 -2.27 -3.11 -11.40
N GLY A 57 -3.24 -2.67 -10.58
CA GLY A 57 -4.43 -1.97 -11.09
C GLY A 57 -5.39 -2.84 -11.90
N ARG A 58 -5.35 -4.17 -11.73
CA ARG A 58 -6.18 -5.13 -12.50
C ARG A 58 -7.68 -4.95 -12.24
N PHE A 59 -8.06 -4.30 -11.14
CA PHE A 59 -9.45 -3.92 -10.85
C PHE A 59 -10.07 -3.02 -11.93
N ARG A 60 -9.25 -2.26 -12.67
CA ARG A 60 -9.69 -1.37 -13.77
C ARG A 60 -10.27 -2.14 -14.96
N GLU A 61 -9.91 -3.41 -15.14
CA GLU A 61 -10.47 -4.26 -16.21
C GLU A 61 -11.94 -4.59 -16.00
N THR A 62 -12.39 -4.58 -14.74
CA THR A 62 -13.79 -4.82 -14.38
C THR A 62 -14.72 -3.70 -14.89
N ARG A 63 -14.18 -2.50 -15.17
CA ARG A 63 -14.93 -1.29 -15.53
C ARG A 63 -16.09 -0.95 -14.55
N ASP A 64 -16.00 -1.40 -13.30
CA ASP A 64 -16.95 -1.06 -12.24
C ASP A 64 -16.44 0.20 -11.49
N PRO A 65 -17.14 1.35 -11.59
CA PRO A 65 -16.73 2.59 -10.93
C PRO A 65 -16.79 2.49 -9.40
N ALA A 66 -17.67 1.66 -8.84
CA ALA A 66 -17.77 1.49 -7.39
C ALA A 66 -16.53 0.77 -6.83
N ILE A 67 -16.05 -0.28 -7.52
CA ILE A 67 -14.80 -0.96 -7.16
C ILE A 67 -13.61 -0.02 -7.37
N THR A 68 -13.58 0.68 -8.50
CA THR A 68 -12.47 1.58 -8.86
C THR A 68 -12.32 2.71 -7.84
N GLY A 69 -13.42 3.25 -7.32
CA GLY A 69 -13.42 4.31 -6.30
C GLY A 69 -12.73 3.91 -4.99
N LEU A 70 -12.86 2.64 -4.55
CA LEU A 70 -12.19 2.14 -3.34
C LEU A 70 -10.81 1.52 -3.62
N ALA A 71 -10.65 0.85 -4.76
CA ALA A 71 -9.42 0.13 -5.09
C ALA A 71 -8.28 1.07 -5.49
N THR A 72 -8.58 2.23 -6.09
CA THR A 72 -7.57 3.25 -6.44
C THR A 72 -6.87 3.84 -5.21
N PRO A 73 -7.58 4.33 -4.17
CA PRO A 73 -6.91 4.81 -2.96
C PRO A 73 -6.15 3.67 -2.27
N ALA A 74 -6.69 2.45 -2.23
CA ALA A 74 -5.96 1.30 -1.69
C ALA A 74 -4.66 1.00 -2.45
N GLN A 75 -4.65 1.14 -3.78
CA GLN A 75 -3.45 0.99 -4.60
C GLN A 75 -2.41 2.07 -4.28
N ILE A 76 -2.81 3.33 -4.12
CA ILE A 76 -1.88 4.41 -3.76
C ILE A 76 -1.30 4.16 -2.37
N LEU A 77 -2.13 3.79 -1.41
CA LEU A 77 -1.72 3.58 -0.02
C LEU A 77 -0.77 2.40 0.14
N ILE A 78 -0.95 1.32 -0.64
CA ILE A 78 0.02 0.22 -0.61
C ILE A 78 1.38 0.64 -1.18
N TRP A 79 1.39 1.46 -2.23
CA TRP A 79 2.64 2.03 -2.75
C TRP A 79 3.30 2.98 -1.75
N CYS A 80 2.52 3.81 -1.04
CA CYS A 80 3.05 4.63 0.04
C CYS A 80 3.67 3.76 1.14
N ALA A 81 2.98 2.70 1.59
CA ALA A 81 3.50 1.78 2.60
C ALA A 81 4.85 1.20 2.17
N LEU A 82 4.93 0.70 0.93
CA LEU A 82 6.14 0.07 0.38
C LEU A 82 7.29 1.06 0.20
N LEU A 83 7.03 2.22 -0.42
CA LEU A 83 8.05 3.23 -0.66
C LEU A 83 8.53 3.89 0.63
N GLY A 84 7.62 4.15 1.57
CA GLY A 84 7.96 4.67 2.88
C GLY A 84 8.83 3.69 3.67
N ALA A 85 8.44 2.41 3.71
CA ALA A 85 9.22 1.38 4.41
C ALA A 85 10.59 1.16 3.76
N ALA A 86 10.66 1.11 2.43
CA ALA A 86 11.91 0.98 1.69
C ALA A 86 12.83 2.20 1.93
N GLY A 87 12.28 3.40 1.91
CA GLY A 87 13.01 4.64 2.21
C GLY A 87 13.55 4.65 3.64
N THR A 88 12.73 4.30 4.63
CA THR A 88 13.17 4.21 6.03
C THR A 88 14.28 3.17 6.21
N ALA A 89 14.14 1.99 5.60
CA ALA A 89 15.18 0.96 5.65
C ALA A 89 16.50 1.43 5.02
N LEU A 90 16.43 2.05 3.83
CA LEU A 90 17.61 2.57 3.12
C LEU A 90 18.35 3.63 3.95
N VAL A 91 17.62 4.46 4.69
CA VAL A 91 18.20 5.50 5.54
C VAL A 91 18.75 4.94 6.86
N LEU A 92 18.12 3.90 7.42
CA LEU A 92 18.56 3.27 8.68
C LEU A 92 19.80 2.37 8.52
N ILE A 93 19.91 1.61 7.43
CA ILE A 93 21.06 0.73 7.16
C ILE A 93 22.42 1.44 7.36
N PRO A 94 22.68 2.60 6.74
CA PRO A 94 23.96 3.29 6.91
C PRO A 94 24.15 3.94 8.29
N ILE A 95 23.07 4.17 9.06
CA ILE A 95 23.15 4.69 10.43
C ILE A 95 23.55 3.59 11.41
N GLY A 96 23.01 2.37 11.26
CA GLY A 96 23.29 1.24 12.14
C GLY A 96 24.63 0.54 11.88
N MET A 97 25.28 0.82 10.75
CA MET A 97 26.62 0.31 10.40
C MET A 97 27.77 1.18 10.91
N LYS A 98 27.48 2.32 11.55
CA LYS A 98 28.45 3.21 12.21
C LYS A 98 28.41 3.00 13.72
#